data_AF-A0A1W0A4S3-F1
#
_entry.id   AF-A0A1W0A4S3-F1
#
_cell.length_a   1.000
_cell.length_b   1.000
_cell.length_c   1.000
_cell.angle_alpha   90.00
_cell.angle_beta   90.00
_cell.angle_gamma   90.00
#
_symmetry.space_group_name_H-M   'P 1'
#
loop_
_entity.id
_entity.type
_entity.pdbx_description
1 polymer ?
#
loop_
_entity_poly.entity_id
_entity_poly.type
_entity_poly.pdbx_seq_one_letter_code
_entity_poly.pdbx_strand_id
1 'polypeptide(L)'
;MAQTQVSENPTTYPRTMWYAAKTGNIELLRTIIEDEGAKFYEEDNEFKPPIYYGCSCDHPQVVQYLNELYQANKMELTKEQRDWCIVSCLKGDIRSFLEGKQTIEKVIADRELTLHLQTLSIWDAVVQGQLQRLRYWTRESPAFAILNDEHGKSPLEYAVEKNQVAAAGLLIPLVKSQLEPQRFDELKNQLSAKTTDEMMLRVLSEKASMKEIMIHQKTHAQQ
;
A
#
# COMPACT_ATOMS: atom_id res chain seq x y z
N MET A 1 36.74 27.96 -46.18
CA MET A 1 35.38 28.01 -45.61
C MET A 1 34.98 26.59 -45.29
N ALA A 2 34.94 26.23 -44.02
CA ALA A 2 34.32 25.00 -43.55
C ALA A 2 33.53 25.40 -42.30
N GLN A 3 32.22 25.47 -42.47
CA GLN A 3 31.27 25.64 -41.38
C GLN A 3 31.25 24.33 -40.60
N THR A 4 31.73 24.35 -39.36
CA THR A 4 31.50 23.23 -38.45
C THR A 4 30.09 23.38 -37.90
N GLN A 5 29.21 22.50 -38.38
CA GLN A 5 27.83 22.37 -37.94
C GLN A 5 27.80 22.06 -36.44
N VAL A 6 27.03 22.86 -35.70
CA VAL A 6 26.60 22.56 -34.33
C VAL A 6 25.57 21.43 -34.44
N SER A 7 25.92 20.23 -33.98
CA SER A 7 24.94 19.16 -33.85
C SER A 7 24.12 19.39 -32.58
N GLU A 8 22.87 19.81 -32.75
CA GLU A 8 21.84 19.77 -31.71
C GLU A 8 21.59 18.31 -31.30
N ASN A 9 21.81 17.98 -30.02
CA ASN A 9 21.33 16.73 -29.42
C ASN A 9 20.05 17.07 -28.63
N PRO A 10 18.86 16.56 -29.02
CA PRO A 10 17.64 16.79 -28.28
C PRO A 10 17.50 15.75 -27.16
N THR A 11 17.08 16.21 -25.97
CA THR A 11 16.67 15.45 -24.76
C THR A 11 17.73 14.93 -23.78
N THR A 12 18.72 15.76 -23.41
CA THR A 12 19.44 15.54 -22.14
C THR A 12 18.53 15.97 -20.97
N TYR A 13 17.92 15.01 -20.27
CA TYR A 13 17.21 15.31 -19.03
C TYR A 13 18.18 15.94 -18.02
N PRO A 14 17.79 17.02 -17.31
CA PRO A 14 18.70 17.72 -16.41
C PRO A 14 19.11 16.81 -15.24
N ARG A 15 20.41 16.53 -15.11
CA ARG A 15 20.98 15.72 -14.02
C ARG A 15 21.28 16.61 -12.82
N THR A 16 20.25 17.04 -12.10
CA THR A 16 20.40 17.89 -10.90
C THR A 16 19.71 17.27 -9.69
N MET A 17 20.13 17.65 -8.47
CA MET A 17 19.51 17.21 -7.22
C MET A 17 18.02 17.58 -7.14
N TRP A 18 17.63 18.76 -7.62
CA TRP A 18 16.21 19.17 -7.68
C TRP A 18 15.41 18.34 -8.68
N TYR A 19 15.98 18.02 -9.85
CA TYR A 19 15.33 17.14 -10.82
C TYR A 19 15.17 15.72 -10.27
N ALA A 20 16.20 15.19 -9.61
CA ALA A 20 16.14 13.88 -8.96
C ALA A 20 15.06 13.86 -7.87
N ALA A 21 15.00 14.90 -7.03
CA ALA A 21 13.97 15.03 -6.00
C ALA A 21 12.56 15.17 -6.59
N LYS A 22 12.41 15.92 -7.69
CA LYS A 22 11.15 16.12 -8.42
C LYS A 22 10.62 14.86 -9.11
N THR A 23 11.51 13.95 -9.51
CA THR A 23 11.15 12.70 -10.20
C THR A 23 11.10 11.49 -9.26
N GLY A 24 11.50 11.65 -8.00
CA GLY A 24 11.59 10.55 -7.05
C GLY A 24 12.79 9.63 -7.30
N ASN A 25 13.75 10.03 -8.15
CA ASN A 25 14.92 9.22 -8.45
C ASN A 25 15.93 9.27 -7.29
N ILE A 26 15.73 8.40 -6.32
CA ILE A 26 16.53 8.36 -5.10
C ILE A 26 17.99 7.98 -5.37
N GLU A 27 18.24 7.10 -6.33
CA GLU A 27 19.60 6.65 -6.68
C GLU A 27 20.42 7.80 -7.26
N LEU A 28 19.82 8.58 -8.17
CA LEU A 28 20.44 9.77 -8.70
C LEU A 28 20.68 10.82 -7.62
N LEU A 29 19.69 11.03 -6.74
CA LEU A 29 19.81 12.00 -5.65
C LEU A 29 20.94 11.63 -4.69
N ARG A 30 21.06 10.36 -4.32
CA ARG A 30 22.18 9.83 -3.51
C ARG A 30 23.51 10.01 -4.21
N THR A 31 23.61 9.65 -5.49
CA THR A 31 24.85 9.82 -6.27
C THR A 31 25.34 11.27 -6.23
N ILE A 32 24.43 12.23 -6.47
CA ILE A 32 24.79 13.66 -6.50
C ILE A 32 25.25 14.16 -5.11
N ILE A 33 24.61 13.71 -4.03
CA ILE A 33 24.93 14.18 -2.67
C ILE A 33 26.15 13.45 -2.08
N GLU A 34 26.18 12.12 -2.19
CA GLU A 34 27.17 11.26 -1.52
C GLU A 34 28.47 11.15 -2.34
N ASP A 35 28.36 10.93 -3.66
CA ASP A 35 29.53 10.71 -4.51
C ASP A 35 30.09 12.02 -5.10
N GLU A 36 29.21 12.90 -5.56
CA GLU A 36 29.59 14.18 -6.17
C GLU A 36 29.76 15.31 -5.13
N GLY A 37 29.38 15.07 -3.87
CA GLY A 37 29.59 15.97 -2.74
C GLY A 37 28.70 17.23 -2.77
N ALA A 38 27.59 17.19 -3.51
CA ALA A 38 26.66 18.32 -3.56
C ALA A 38 26.01 18.55 -2.18
N LYS A 39 25.85 19.82 -1.81
CA LYS A 39 25.20 20.19 -0.56
C LYS A 39 23.70 19.95 -0.69
N PHE A 40 23.18 18.93 -0.02
CA PHE A 40 21.77 18.52 -0.08
C PHE A 40 20.73 19.62 0.24
N TYR A 41 21.16 20.72 0.87
CA TYR A 41 20.34 21.87 1.25
C TYR A 41 20.43 23.06 0.28
N GLU A 42 21.21 22.97 -0.80
CA GLU A 42 21.33 24.06 -1.78
C GLU A 42 19.98 24.37 -2.45
N GLU A 43 19.72 25.66 -2.61
CA GLU A 43 18.52 26.17 -3.24
C GLU A 43 18.72 26.33 -4.75
N ASP A 44 17.66 26.09 -5.50
CA ASP A 44 17.66 26.35 -6.94
C ASP A 44 17.40 27.83 -7.26
N ASN A 45 17.19 28.14 -8.54
CA ASN A 45 16.90 29.49 -9.00
C ASN A 45 15.56 30.05 -8.48
N GLU A 46 14.69 29.22 -7.91
CA GLU A 46 13.42 29.61 -7.28
C GLU A 46 13.53 29.65 -5.73
N PHE A 47 14.75 29.59 -5.20
CA PHE A 47 15.06 29.54 -3.78
C PHE A 47 14.46 28.30 -3.09
N LYS A 48 14.33 27.18 -3.81
CA LYS A 48 13.76 25.93 -3.28
C LYS A 48 14.84 24.88 -3.02
N PRO A 49 14.94 24.34 -1.79
CA PRO A 49 15.80 23.18 -1.52
C PRO A 49 15.18 21.90 -2.12
N PRO A 50 15.95 20.83 -2.38
CA PRO A 50 15.41 19.60 -2.99
C PRO A 50 14.25 18.98 -2.22
N ILE A 51 14.23 19.11 -0.89
CA ILE A 51 13.16 18.52 -0.07
C ILE A 51 11.80 19.11 -0.40
N TYR A 52 11.75 20.37 -0.88
CA TYR A 52 10.54 20.98 -1.41
C TYR A 52 9.95 20.19 -2.59
N TYR A 53 10.80 19.72 -3.51
CA TYR A 53 10.36 18.91 -4.65
C TYR A 53 9.95 17.50 -4.23
N GLY A 54 10.62 16.91 -3.23
CA GLY A 54 10.17 15.65 -2.63
C GLY A 54 8.76 15.76 -2.04
N CYS A 55 8.46 16.87 -1.35
CA CYS A 55 7.14 17.13 -0.77
C CYS A 55 6.08 17.45 -1.84
N SER A 56 6.38 18.35 -2.78
CA SER A 56 5.42 18.82 -3.79
C SER A 56 5.10 17.77 -4.87
N CYS A 57 6.05 16.89 -5.18
CA CYS A 57 5.87 15.82 -6.16
C CYS A 57 5.54 14.45 -5.53
N ASP A 58 5.25 14.41 -4.22
CA ASP A 58 4.75 13.23 -3.51
C ASP A 58 5.73 12.04 -3.46
N HIS A 59 7.01 12.32 -3.22
CA HIS A 59 8.08 11.31 -3.15
C HIS A 59 8.57 11.09 -1.71
N PRO A 60 7.89 10.26 -0.90
CA PRO A 60 8.21 10.12 0.52
C PRO A 60 9.60 9.53 0.78
N GLN A 61 10.15 8.68 -0.09
CA GLN A 61 11.52 8.16 0.03
C GLN A 61 12.57 9.26 -0.15
N VAL A 62 12.33 10.22 -1.06
CA VAL A 62 13.18 11.42 -1.21
C VAL A 62 13.08 12.28 0.05
N VAL A 63 11.87 12.51 0.56
CA VAL A 63 11.64 13.29 1.78
C VAL A 63 12.33 12.65 2.99
N GLN A 64 12.24 11.32 3.14
CA GLN A 64 12.90 10.58 4.20
C GLN A 64 14.42 10.76 4.13
N TYR A 65 15.01 10.45 2.97
CA TYR A 65 16.46 10.55 2.79
C TYR A 65 17.00 11.95 3.11
N LEU A 66 16.35 13.00 2.58
CA LEU A 66 16.77 14.37 2.85
C LEU A 66 16.54 14.75 4.32
N ASN A 67 15.44 14.32 4.94
CA ASN A 67 15.18 14.55 6.37
C ASN A 67 16.24 13.88 7.26
N GLU A 68 16.67 12.66 6.93
CA GLU A 68 17.77 11.97 7.61
C GLU A 68 19.09 12.75 7.50
N LEU A 69 19.38 13.34 6.33
CA LEU A 69 20.56 14.20 6.16
C LEU A 69 20.47 15.48 6.99
N TYR A 70 19.31 16.14 7.05
CA TYR A 70 19.09 17.29 7.94
C TYR A 70 19.36 16.90 9.40
N GLN A 71 18.78 15.80 9.87
CA GLN A 71 18.99 15.26 11.23
C GLN A 71 20.47 14.94 11.51
N ALA A 72 21.13 14.20 10.62
CA ALA A 72 22.52 13.78 10.77
C ALA A 72 23.49 14.97 10.82
N ASN A 73 23.22 16.01 10.04
CA ASN A 73 24.02 17.24 10.00
C ASN A 73 23.59 18.28 11.05
N LYS A 74 22.59 17.97 11.89
CA LYS A 74 22.01 18.90 12.89
C LYS A 74 21.55 20.21 12.26
N MET A 75 21.04 20.12 11.04
CA MET A 75 20.46 21.22 10.28
C MET A 75 18.95 21.13 10.32
N GLU A 76 18.28 22.26 10.20
CA GLU A 76 16.83 22.33 10.11
C GLU A 76 16.43 23.22 8.93
N LEU A 77 15.26 22.95 8.34
CA LEU A 77 14.63 23.87 7.41
C LEU A 77 14.28 25.17 8.12
N THR A 78 14.44 26.29 7.41
CA THR A 78 13.90 27.56 7.89
C THR A 78 12.38 27.46 7.99
N LYS A 79 11.78 28.33 8.81
CA LYS A 79 10.31 28.39 8.94
C LYS A 79 9.65 28.58 7.57
N GLU A 80 10.17 29.50 6.76
CA GLU A 80 9.64 29.79 5.43
C GLU A 80 9.75 28.59 4.47
N GLN A 81 10.90 27.91 4.45
CA GLN A 81 11.07 26.69 3.65
C GLN A 81 10.11 25.59 4.07
N ARG A 82 9.91 25.40 5.38
CA ARG A 82 8.95 24.43 5.92
C ARG A 82 7.51 24.78 5.53
N ASP A 83 7.12 26.05 5.65
CA ASP A 83 5.79 26.54 5.29
C ASP A 83 5.52 26.30 3.78
N TRP A 84 6.51 26.55 2.91
CA TRP A 84 6.41 26.21 1.49
C TRP A 84 6.22 24.71 1.25
N CYS A 85 6.98 23.86 1.94
CA CYS A 85 6.82 22.41 1.83
C CYS A 85 5.40 21.99 2.23
N ILE A 86 4.89 22.47 3.37
CA ILE A 86 3.54 22.16 3.89
C ILE A 86 2.43 22.52 2.89
N VAL A 87 2.49 23.74 2.35
CA VAL A 87 1.48 24.25 1.40
C VAL A 87 1.54 23.51 0.07
N SER A 88 2.74 23.13 -0.38
CA SER A 88 2.94 22.46 -1.68
C SER A 88 2.63 20.95 -1.69
N CYS A 89 2.51 20.31 -0.53
CA CYS A 89 2.24 18.87 -0.43
C CYS A 89 0.97 18.47 -1.20
N LEU A 90 1.14 17.51 -2.13
CA LEU A 90 0.03 16.93 -2.90
C LEU A 90 -0.92 16.10 -2.02
N LYS A 91 -0.37 15.36 -1.05
CA LYS A 91 -1.13 14.48 -0.13
C LYS A 91 -0.98 14.91 1.32
N GLY A 92 -2.04 14.64 2.09
CA GLY A 92 -2.15 15.08 3.49
C GLY A 92 -1.26 14.33 4.48
N ASP A 93 -0.74 13.16 4.10
CA ASP A 93 0.12 12.32 4.93
C ASP A 93 1.55 12.90 5.03
N ILE A 94 2.18 13.30 3.92
CA ILE A 94 3.47 14.02 3.93
C ILE A 94 3.29 15.38 4.62
N ARG A 95 2.17 16.07 4.40
CA ARG A 95 1.84 17.30 5.15
C ARG A 95 1.82 17.05 6.65
N SER A 96 1.14 15.99 7.09
CA SER A 96 1.06 15.63 8.52
C SER A 96 2.43 15.30 9.11
N PHE A 97 3.34 14.73 8.31
CA PHE A 97 4.74 14.58 8.71
C PHE A 97 5.44 15.93 8.93
N LEU A 98 5.33 16.86 7.98
CA LEU A 98 5.96 18.19 8.09
C LEU A 98 5.42 19.02 9.25
N GLU A 99 4.15 18.81 9.61
CA GLU A 99 3.46 19.39 10.78
C GLU A 99 3.81 18.67 12.11
N GLY A 100 4.64 17.63 12.08
CA GLY A 100 5.05 16.88 13.27
C GLY A 100 3.98 15.96 13.86
N LYS A 101 2.91 15.66 13.11
CA LYS A 101 1.81 14.80 13.56
C LYS A 101 2.11 13.30 13.39
N GLN A 102 3.08 12.95 12.54
CA GLN A 102 3.56 11.59 12.32
C GLN A 102 4.99 11.58 11.79
N THR A 103 5.62 10.41 11.75
CA THR A 103 6.96 10.25 11.15
C THR A 103 6.86 9.91 9.67
N ILE A 104 7.94 10.16 8.91
CA ILE A 104 7.97 9.85 7.48
C ILE A 104 8.04 8.33 7.25
N GLU A 105 8.65 7.58 8.15
CA GLU A 105 8.69 6.10 8.14
C GLU A 105 7.28 5.53 8.18
N LYS A 106 6.41 6.11 9.02
CA LYS A 106 5.01 5.69 9.09
C LYS A 106 4.27 5.98 7.78
N VAL A 107 4.49 7.15 7.18
CA VAL A 107 3.89 7.49 5.88
C VAL A 107 4.28 6.48 4.81
N ILE A 108 5.57 6.11 4.74
CA ILE A 108 6.07 5.13 3.78
C ILE A 108 5.44 3.76 4.05
N ALA A 109 5.48 3.29 5.30
CA ALA A 109 4.93 2.00 5.68
C ALA A 109 3.43 1.89 5.39
N ASP A 110 2.64 2.92 5.70
CA ASP A 110 1.19 2.94 5.44
C ASP A 110 0.90 2.92 3.92
N ARG A 111 1.72 3.60 3.11
CA ARG A 111 1.59 3.59 1.64
C ARG A 111 1.98 2.25 1.03
N GLU A 112 3.07 1.66 1.49
CA GLU A 112 3.51 0.33 1.05
C GLU A 112 2.48 -0.74 1.41
N LEU A 113 1.95 -0.69 2.63
CA LEU A 113 0.86 -1.55 3.05
C LEU A 113 -0.37 -1.34 2.15
N THR A 114 -0.76 -0.09 1.89
CA THR A 114 -1.90 0.21 1.01
C THR A 114 -1.70 -0.35 -0.39
N LEU A 115 -0.51 -0.16 -0.98
CA LEU A 115 -0.18 -0.69 -2.31
C LEU A 115 -0.19 -2.22 -2.31
N HIS A 116 0.42 -2.86 -1.31
CA HIS A 116 0.41 -4.32 -1.16
C HIS A 116 -1.03 -4.85 -1.08
N LEU A 117 -1.87 -4.24 -0.23
CA LEU A 117 -3.27 -4.63 -0.10
C LEU A 117 -4.05 -4.45 -1.42
N GLN A 118 -3.70 -3.45 -2.24
CA GLN A 118 -4.30 -3.22 -3.55
C GLN A 118 -3.85 -4.22 -4.63
N THR A 119 -2.72 -4.90 -4.47
CA THR A 119 -2.27 -5.93 -5.42
C THR A 119 -2.76 -7.32 -5.07
N LEU A 120 -3.24 -7.54 -3.83
CA LEU A 120 -3.75 -8.84 -3.42
C LEU A 120 -4.92 -9.31 -4.31
N SER A 121 -4.77 -10.55 -4.76
CA SER A 121 -5.87 -11.33 -5.34
C SER A 121 -6.95 -11.57 -4.28
N ILE A 122 -8.14 -12.02 -4.70
CA ILE A 122 -9.19 -12.36 -3.74
C ILE A 122 -8.76 -13.51 -2.82
N TRP A 123 -7.99 -14.48 -3.32
CA TRP A 123 -7.47 -15.60 -2.54
C TRP A 123 -6.43 -15.15 -1.52
N ASP A 124 -5.45 -14.32 -1.92
CA ASP A 124 -4.45 -13.82 -0.98
C ASP A 124 -5.07 -12.92 0.10
N ALA A 125 -6.06 -12.10 -0.29
CA ALA A 125 -6.82 -11.29 0.66
C ALA A 125 -7.54 -12.18 1.69
N VAL A 126 -8.07 -13.33 1.28
CA VAL A 126 -8.63 -14.32 2.22
C VAL A 126 -7.55 -14.89 3.12
N VAL A 127 -6.46 -15.40 2.55
CA VAL A 127 -5.35 -16.04 3.28
C VAL A 127 -4.79 -15.10 4.36
N GLN A 128 -4.64 -13.82 4.03
CA GLN A 128 -4.15 -12.79 4.94
C GLN A 128 -5.25 -12.17 5.85
N GLY A 129 -6.51 -12.58 5.73
CA GLY A 129 -7.62 -12.05 6.53
C GLY A 129 -7.98 -10.58 6.21
N GLN A 130 -7.61 -10.09 5.03
CA GLN A 130 -7.80 -8.70 4.58
C GLN A 130 -9.23 -8.44 4.09
N LEU A 131 -10.16 -8.35 5.05
CA LEU A 131 -11.60 -8.25 4.77
C LEU A 131 -11.97 -7.04 3.90
N GLN A 132 -11.25 -5.92 3.99
CA GLN A 132 -11.52 -4.75 3.16
C GLN A 132 -11.25 -5.02 1.69
N ARG A 133 -10.15 -5.71 1.38
CA ARG A 133 -9.81 -6.09 0.02
C ARG A 133 -10.74 -7.16 -0.51
N LEU A 134 -11.12 -8.13 0.33
CA LEU A 134 -12.15 -9.11 -0.01
C LEU A 134 -13.48 -8.44 -0.38
N ARG A 135 -13.93 -7.45 0.42
CA ARG A 135 -15.15 -6.67 0.14
C ARG A 135 -15.07 -5.86 -1.15
N TYR A 136 -13.89 -5.33 -1.48
CA TYR A 136 -13.68 -4.62 -2.74
C TYR A 136 -13.98 -5.55 -3.92
N TRP A 137 -13.34 -6.72 -3.98
CA TRP A 137 -13.57 -7.70 -5.06
C TRP A 137 -15.04 -8.12 -5.15
N THR A 138 -15.67 -8.45 -4.02
CA THR A 138 -17.04 -8.95 -4.03
C THR A 138 -18.08 -7.87 -4.33
N ARG A 139 -17.74 -6.59 -4.13
CA ARG A 139 -18.56 -5.45 -4.55
C ARG A 139 -18.48 -5.22 -6.06
N GLU A 140 -17.29 -5.39 -6.66
CA GLU A 140 -17.13 -5.31 -8.11
C GLU A 140 -17.91 -6.43 -8.81
N SER A 141 -17.82 -7.66 -8.29
CA SER A 141 -18.71 -8.76 -8.71
C SER A 141 -18.81 -9.87 -7.66
N PRO A 142 -20.02 -10.31 -7.28
CA PRO A 142 -20.20 -11.46 -6.41
C PRO A 142 -19.63 -12.77 -6.97
N ALA A 143 -19.49 -12.88 -8.30
CA ALA A 143 -18.96 -14.06 -8.98
C ALA A 143 -17.51 -14.38 -8.58
N PHE A 144 -16.72 -13.39 -8.14
CA PHE A 144 -15.37 -13.62 -7.64
C PHE A 144 -15.33 -14.59 -6.46
N ALA A 145 -16.41 -14.71 -5.68
CA ALA A 145 -16.49 -15.61 -4.53
C ALA A 145 -16.44 -17.11 -4.90
N ILE A 146 -16.74 -17.46 -6.16
CA ILE A 146 -16.79 -18.86 -6.64
C ILE A 146 -15.72 -19.18 -7.70
N LEU A 147 -14.86 -18.22 -8.05
CA LEU A 147 -13.80 -18.47 -9.01
C LEU A 147 -12.75 -19.39 -8.40
N ASN A 148 -12.13 -20.21 -9.24
CA ASN A 148 -11.01 -21.04 -8.86
C ASN A 148 -9.70 -20.41 -9.30
N ASP A 149 -8.67 -20.50 -8.46
CA ASP A 149 -7.31 -20.13 -8.81
C ASP A 149 -6.63 -21.19 -9.70
N GLU A 150 -5.33 -21.03 -9.94
CA GLU A 150 -4.51 -21.99 -10.67
C GLU A 150 -4.41 -23.37 -10.01
N HIS A 151 -4.70 -23.47 -8.71
CA HIS A 151 -4.76 -24.71 -7.95
C HIS A 151 -6.17 -25.32 -7.94
N GLY A 152 -7.13 -24.72 -8.63
CA GLY A 152 -8.51 -25.19 -8.69
C GLY A 152 -9.32 -24.89 -7.43
N LYS A 153 -8.85 -24.00 -6.56
CA LYS A 153 -9.48 -23.70 -5.26
C LYS A 153 -10.20 -22.36 -5.27
N SER A 154 -11.35 -22.34 -4.61
CA SER A 154 -12.16 -21.13 -4.40
C SER A 154 -11.70 -20.31 -3.20
N PRO A 155 -12.05 -19.01 -3.12
CA PRO A 155 -11.76 -18.19 -1.94
C PRO A 155 -12.33 -18.79 -0.65
N LEU A 156 -13.52 -19.42 -0.70
CA LEU A 156 -14.12 -20.04 0.49
C LEU A 156 -13.32 -21.25 0.96
N GLU A 157 -12.75 -22.04 0.07
CA GLU A 157 -11.85 -23.15 0.43
C GLU A 157 -10.61 -22.66 1.16
N TYR A 158 -9.95 -21.62 0.67
CA TYR A 158 -8.81 -21.01 1.38
C TYR A 158 -9.21 -20.43 2.74
N ALA A 159 -10.41 -19.84 2.84
CA ALA A 159 -10.89 -19.31 4.12
C ALA A 159 -11.00 -20.43 5.17
N VAL A 160 -11.47 -21.61 4.78
CA VAL A 160 -11.57 -22.76 5.68
C VAL A 160 -10.18 -23.35 5.98
N GLU A 161 -9.35 -23.56 4.96
CA GLU A 161 -8.01 -24.14 5.13
C GLU A 161 -7.07 -23.28 5.99
N LYS A 162 -7.19 -21.95 5.91
CA LYS A 162 -6.41 -21.00 6.72
C LYS A 162 -7.11 -20.57 8.01
N ASN A 163 -8.26 -21.16 8.32
CA ASN A 163 -9.12 -20.80 9.46
C ASN A 163 -9.46 -19.30 9.55
N GLN A 164 -9.70 -18.66 8.40
CA GLN A 164 -10.07 -17.26 8.28
C GLN A 164 -11.59 -17.10 8.43
N VAL A 165 -12.07 -17.30 9.67
CA VAL A 165 -13.51 -17.36 10.03
C VAL A 165 -14.30 -16.14 9.53
N ALA A 166 -13.74 -14.93 9.66
CA ALA A 166 -14.42 -13.72 9.21
C ALA A 166 -14.50 -13.61 7.68
N ALA A 167 -13.48 -14.07 6.95
CA ALA A 167 -13.53 -14.12 5.49
C ALA A 167 -14.57 -15.16 5.03
N ALA A 168 -14.62 -16.34 5.66
CA ALA A 168 -15.62 -17.36 5.38
C ALA A 168 -17.05 -16.84 5.61
N GLY A 169 -17.29 -16.15 6.73
CA GLY A 169 -18.59 -15.55 7.05
C GLY A 169 -19.06 -14.52 6.02
N LEU A 170 -18.13 -13.78 5.40
CA LEU A 170 -18.46 -12.87 4.30
C LEU A 170 -18.71 -13.59 2.97
N LEU A 171 -17.99 -14.67 2.71
CA LEU A 171 -18.05 -15.41 1.46
C LEU A 171 -19.29 -16.30 1.34
N ILE A 172 -19.71 -16.97 2.42
CA ILE A 172 -20.85 -17.90 2.41
C ILE A 172 -22.11 -17.34 1.75
N PRO A 173 -22.65 -16.16 2.17
CA PRO A 173 -23.87 -15.63 1.55
C PRO A 173 -23.66 -15.27 0.08
N LEU A 174 -22.43 -14.90 -0.32
CA LEU A 174 -22.10 -14.62 -1.72
C LEU A 174 -22.05 -15.90 -2.53
N VAL A 175 -21.33 -16.92 -2.09
CA VAL A 175 -21.26 -18.23 -2.74
C VAL A 175 -22.66 -18.84 -2.89
N LYS A 176 -23.49 -18.78 -1.85
CA LYS A 176 -24.90 -19.23 -1.88
C LYS A 176 -25.72 -18.53 -2.96
N SER A 177 -25.45 -17.24 -3.22
CA SER A 177 -26.15 -16.48 -4.26
C SER A 177 -25.68 -16.82 -5.68
N GLN A 178 -24.51 -17.44 -5.83
CA GLN A 178 -23.88 -17.73 -7.12
C GLN A 178 -23.94 -19.21 -7.53
N LEU A 179 -24.17 -20.13 -6.59
CA LEU A 179 -24.24 -21.57 -6.84
C LEU A 179 -25.67 -22.09 -6.74
N GLU A 180 -25.92 -23.17 -7.48
CA GLU A 180 -27.13 -23.99 -7.31
C GLU A 180 -27.20 -24.58 -5.89
N PRO A 181 -28.39 -24.69 -5.27
CA PRO A 181 -28.52 -25.14 -3.88
C PRO A 181 -27.83 -26.48 -3.57
N GLN A 182 -27.96 -27.47 -4.45
CA GLN A 182 -27.34 -28.79 -4.27
C GLN A 182 -25.80 -28.69 -4.23
N ARG A 183 -25.21 -27.93 -5.16
CA ARG A 183 -23.76 -27.75 -5.25
C ARG A 183 -23.22 -26.95 -4.06
N PHE A 184 -24.00 -26.01 -3.54
CA PHE A 184 -23.66 -25.27 -2.34
C PHE A 184 -23.65 -26.18 -1.10
N ASP A 185 -24.64 -27.05 -0.94
CA ASP A 185 -24.70 -28.01 0.17
C ASP A 185 -23.58 -29.06 0.10
N GLU A 186 -23.27 -29.57 -1.09
CA GLU A 186 -22.13 -30.45 -1.32
C GLU A 186 -20.80 -29.79 -0.92
N LEU A 187 -20.56 -28.55 -1.37
CA LEU A 187 -19.37 -27.79 -1.01
C LEU A 187 -19.27 -27.58 0.50
N LYS A 188 -20.37 -27.20 1.17
CA LYS A 188 -20.41 -27.05 2.64
C LYS A 188 -20.06 -28.33 3.37
N ASN A 189 -20.59 -29.47 2.92
CA ASN A 189 -20.29 -30.77 3.54
C ASN A 189 -18.81 -31.14 3.37
N GLN A 190 -18.25 -30.91 2.18
CA GLN A 190 -16.81 -31.11 1.93
C GLN A 190 -15.93 -30.22 2.81
N LEU A 191 -16.28 -28.94 2.94
CA LEU A 191 -15.55 -27.98 3.75
C LEU A 191 -15.64 -28.28 5.24
N SER A 192 -16.83 -28.68 5.73
CA SER A 192 -17.05 -29.02 7.13
C SER A 192 -16.23 -30.25 7.54
N ALA A 193 -15.98 -31.19 6.63
CA ALA A 193 -15.11 -32.34 6.88
C ALA A 193 -13.61 -31.98 6.95
N LYS A 194 -13.21 -30.81 6.44
CA LYS A 194 -11.80 -30.34 6.40
C LYS A 194 -11.39 -29.49 7.60
N THR A 195 -12.33 -29.10 8.47
CA THR A 195 -12.05 -28.23 9.61
C THR A 195 -12.54 -28.83 10.92
N THR A 196 -11.83 -28.55 12.00
CA THR A 196 -12.21 -28.90 13.38
C THR A 196 -12.54 -27.68 14.23
N ASP A 197 -12.38 -26.47 13.68
CA ASP A 197 -12.63 -25.22 14.39
C ASP A 197 -14.14 -25.03 14.62
N GLU A 198 -14.54 -24.93 15.88
CA GLU A 198 -15.96 -24.85 16.27
C GLU A 198 -16.64 -23.62 15.67
N MET A 199 -15.94 -22.48 15.64
CA MET A 199 -16.51 -21.25 15.10
C MET A 199 -16.64 -21.33 13.58
N MET A 200 -15.65 -21.89 12.88
CA MET A 200 -15.72 -22.15 11.44
C MET A 200 -16.87 -23.11 11.10
N LEU A 201 -17.09 -24.17 11.88
CA LEU A 201 -18.23 -25.08 11.70
C LEU A 201 -19.57 -24.37 11.91
N ARG A 202 -19.67 -23.47 12.89
CA ARG A 202 -20.86 -22.62 13.09
C ARG A 202 -21.08 -21.67 11.91
N VAL A 203 -20.01 -21.12 11.34
CA VAL A 203 -20.06 -20.29 10.13
C VAL A 203 -20.54 -21.09 8.92
N LEU A 204 -19.93 -22.24 8.64
CA LEU A 204 -20.31 -23.13 7.53
C LEU A 204 -21.76 -23.61 7.66
N SER A 205 -22.25 -23.86 8.88
CA SER A 205 -23.65 -24.23 9.12
C SER A 205 -24.64 -23.05 9.13
N GLU A 206 -24.19 -21.83 8.81
CA GLU A 206 -25.01 -20.60 8.81
C GLU A 206 -25.64 -20.28 10.19
N LYS A 207 -25.03 -20.76 11.28
CA LYS A 207 -25.47 -20.59 12.68
C LYS A 207 -24.70 -19.50 13.45
N ALA A 208 -23.76 -18.83 12.79
CA ALA A 208 -23.01 -17.72 13.36
C ALA A 208 -23.34 -16.42 12.62
N SER A 209 -23.69 -15.39 13.38
CA SER A 209 -23.86 -14.03 12.86
C SER A 209 -22.50 -13.35 12.66
N MET A 210 -22.42 -12.41 11.72
CA MET A 210 -21.21 -11.58 11.55
C MET A 210 -20.78 -10.87 12.84
N LYS A 211 -21.73 -10.52 13.71
CA LYS A 211 -21.41 -9.91 15.02
C LYS A 211 -20.64 -10.88 15.92
N GLU A 212 -21.11 -12.13 16.05
CA GLU A 212 -20.42 -13.15 16.83
C GLU A 212 -19.05 -13.48 16.25
N ILE A 213 -18.95 -13.58 14.91
CA ILE A 213 -17.69 -13.83 14.20
C ILE A 213 -16.64 -12.74 14.51
N MET A 214 -17.03 -11.47 14.43
CA MET A 214 -16.11 -10.37 14.71
C MET A 214 -15.71 -10.27 16.19
N ILE A 215 -16.59 -10.66 17.12
CA ILE A 215 -16.26 -10.73 18.55
C ILE A 215 -15.21 -11.81 18.78
N HIS A 216 -15.43 -13.02 18.24
CA HIS A 216 -14.50 -14.14 18.33
C HIS A 216 -13.12 -13.81 17.74
N GLN A 217 -13.07 -13.14 16.59
CA GLN A 217 -11.81 -12.74 15.98
C GLN A 217 -11.02 -11.74 16.87
N LYS A 218 -11.72 -10.80 17.52
CA LYS A 218 -11.07 -9.84 18.44
C LYS A 218 -10.50 -10.52 19.68
N THR A 219 -11.20 -11.50 20.25
CA THR A 219 -10.72 -12.23 21.44
C THR A 219 -9.46 -13.05 21.16
N HIS A 220 -9.32 -13.59 19.94
CA HIS A 220 -8.13 -14.35 19.54
C HIS A 220 -6.96 -13.46 19.08
N ALA A 221 -7.21 -12.23 18.62
CA ALA A 221 -6.13 -11.30 18.25
C ALA A 221 -5.44 -10.63 19.46
N GLN A 222 -5.96 -10.81 20.67
CA GLN A 222 -5.44 -10.22 21.92
C GLN A 222 -4.66 -11.22 22.80
N GLN A 223 -4.51 -12.46 22.34
CA GLN A 223 -3.75 -13.53 23.00
C GLN A 223 -2.43 -13.77 22.25
#